data_AF-A0A523S1I7-F1
#
_entry.id   AF-A0A523S1I7-F1
#
_cell.length_a   1.000
_cell.length_b   1.000
_cell.length_c   1.000
_cell.angle_alpha   90.00
_cell.angle_beta   90.00
_cell.angle_gamma   90.00
#
_symmetry.space_group_name_H-M   'P 1'
#
loop_
_entity.id
_entity.type
_entity.pdbx_description
1 polymer ?
#
loop_
_entity_poly.entity_id
_entity_poly.type
_entity_poly.pdbx_seq_one_letter_code
_entity_poly.pdbx_strand_id
1 'polypeptide(L)'
;MIDDDFESVVRKMIEQLTETFGTFPEGNVTIRSWTGSFVNEPLESEIKPKGDEPIVEKIDLGDSVIFLIQGHFDTSVEPVVKVDGENVTVKLDNETQSMNLEPGFLIDLEKSNISNRNGVIEIVVFRAENQEESRGYLKLDKRE
;
A
#
# COMPACT_ATOMS: atom_id res chain seq x y z
N MET A 1 -44.55 -18.22 -6.58
CA MET A 1 -44.21 -19.43 -7.37
C MET A 1 -43.01 -19.18 -8.30
N ILE A 2 -42.09 -18.27 -7.96
CA ILE A 2 -40.81 -18.07 -8.68
C ILE A 2 -39.62 -18.51 -7.78
N ASP A 3 -39.90 -18.82 -6.50
CA ASP A 3 -38.89 -19.14 -5.50
C ASP A 3 -38.39 -20.60 -5.58
N ASP A 4 -39.23 -21.53 -6.06
CA ASP A 4 -38.89 -22.96 -6.11
C ASP A 4 -37.83 -23.28 -7.20
N ASP A 5 -37.88 -22.57 -8.33
CA ASP A 5 -36.93 -22.79 -9.44
C ASP A 5 -35.54 -22.29 -9.08
N PHE A 6 -35.43 -21.17 -8.36
CA PHE A 6 -34.16 -20.62 -7.93
C PHE A 6 -33.48 -21.50 -6.87
N GLU A 7 -34.23 -21.99 -5.89
CA GLU A 7 -33.69 -22.87 -4.85
C GLU A 7 -33.19 -24.20 -5.44
N SER A 8 -33.88 -24.72 -6.47
CA SER A 8 -33.46 -25.95 -7.15
C SER A 8 -32.12 -25.81 -7.88
N VAL A 9 -31.84 -24.64 -8.46
CA VAL A 9 -30.59 -24.34 -9.16
C VAL A 9 -29.44 -24.18 -8.16
N VAL A 10 -29.70 -23.48 -7.05
CA VAL A 10 -28.71 -23.29 -5.97
C VAL A 10 -28.36 -24.62 -5.32
N ARG A 11 -29.36 -25.47 -5.04
CA ARG A 11 -29.13 -26.80 -4.47
C ARG A 11 -28.30 -27.69 -5.41
N LYS A 12 -28.59 -27.69 -6.70
CA LYS A 12 -27.80 -28.43 -7.70
C LYS A 12 -26.37 -27.92 -7.83
N MET A 13 -26.14 -26.61 -7.71
CA MET A 13 -24.79 -26.04 -7.71
C MET A 13 -23.99 -26.48 -6.48
N ILE A 14 -24.62 -26.51 -5.30
CA ILE A 14 -23.99 -26.94 -4.05
C ILE A 14 -23.65 -28.43 -4.11
N GLU A 15 -24.58 -29.26 -4.58
CA GLU A 15 -24.37 -30.70 -4.74
C GLU A 15 -23.19 -30.99 -5.69
N GLN A 16 -23.11 -30.29 -6.83
CA GLN A 16 -21.98 -30.41 -7.77
C GLN A 16 -20.65 -29.94 -7.18
N LEU A 17 -20.66 -28.88 -6.35
CA LEU A 17 -19.46 -28.44 -5.62
C LEU A 17 -19.01 -29.52 -4.63
N THR A 18 -19.91 -30.11 -3.84
CA THR A 18 -19.54 -31.17 -2.89
C THR A 18 -19.12 -32.48 -3.55
N GLU A 19 -19.67 -32.84 -4.71
CA GLU A 19 -19.23 -34.02 -5.47
C GLU A 19 -17.84 -33.82 -6.11
N THR A 20 -17.50 -32.58 -6.49
CA THR A 20 -16.21 -32.24 -7.10
C THR A 20 -15.07 -32.18 -6.07
N PHE A 21 -15.37 -31.79 -4.82
CA PHE A 21 -14.38 -31.66 -3.73
C PHE A 21 -14.33 -32.88 -2.79
N GLY A 22 -14.42 -34.09 -3.36
CA GLY A 22 -14.31 -35.34 -2.61
C GLY A 22 -13.26 -35.30 -1.48
N THR A 23 -13.68 -35.63 -0.26
CA THR A 23 -12.90 -35.64 0.99
C THR A 23 -12.25 -34.31 1.39
N PHE A 24 -12.90 -33.59 2.32
CA PHE A 24 -12.32 -32.45 3.03
C PHE A 24 -11.12 -32.89 3.90
N PRO A 25 -9.94 -32.27 3.78
CA PRO A 25 -8.93 -32.35 4.84
C PRO A 25 -9.41 -31.54 6.05
N GLU A 26 -9.16 -32.06 7.25
CA GLU A 26 -9.43 -31.38 8.53
C GLU A 26 -8.83 -29.97 8.53
N GLY A 27 -9.68 -28.96 8.33
CA GLY A 27 -9.26 -27.56 8.29
C GLY A 27 -10.44 -26.65 7.99
N ASN A 28 -10.71 -25.74 8.93
CA ASN A 28 -11.87 -24.84 8.93
C ASN A 28 -12.08 -24.10 7.60
N VAL A 29 -13.22 -24.33 6.96
CA VAL A 29 -13.73 -23.54 5.83
C VAL A 29 -14.74 -22.54 6.38
N THR A 30 -14.47 -21.24 6.19
CA THR A 30 -15.39 -20.18 6.60
C THR A 30 -15.92 -19.44 5.37
N ILE A 31 -17.21 -19.62 5.08
CA ILE A 31 -17.97 -18.88 4.06
C ILE A 31 -18.76 -17.78 4.79
N ARG A 32 -18.61 -16.51 4.42
CA ARG A 32 -19.44 -15.42 4.96
C ARG A 32 -20.64 -15.14 4.05
N SER A 33 -21.85 -15.26 4.61
CA SER A 33 -23.11 -14.80 4.01
C SER A 33 -23.49 -13.41 4.56
N TRP A 34 -24.26 -12.65 3.77
CA TRP A 34 -24.45 -11.20 3.93
C TRP A 34 -25.49 -10.77 5.00
N THR A 35 -26.02 -11.69 5.82
CA THR A 35 -27.13 -11.40 6.75
C THR A 35 -26.69 -11.54 8.21
N GLY A 36 -26.48 -10.40 8.87
CA GLY A 36 -25.82 -10.28 10.17
C GLY A 36 -26.53 -10.94 11.37
N SER A 37 -25.87 -11.93 11.96
CA SER A 37 -26.08 -12.33 13.35
C SER A 37 -24.78 -12.88 13.93
N PHE A 38 -24.48 -12.43 15.16
CA PHE A 38 -23.25 -12.72 15.87
C PHE A 38 -23.27 -14.11 16.50
N VAL A 39 -22.21 -14.88 16.26
CA VAL A 39 -21.91 -16.12 16.96
C VAL A 39 -20.55 -15.92 17.64
N ASN A 40 -20.48 -16.16 18.95
CA ASN A 40 -19.34 -15.88 19.84
C ASN A 40 -17.97 -16.27 19.24
N GLU A 41 -17.13 -15.26 19.01
CA GLU A 41 -15.74 -15.39 18.56
C GLU A 41 -14.81 -15.72 19.74
N PRO A 42 -13.95 -16.74 19.64
CA PRO A 42 -12.82 -16.89 20.56
C PRO A 42 -11.71 -15.90 20.17
N LEU A 43 -11.24 -15.13 21.18
CA LEU A 43 -10.14 -14.17 21.21
C LEU A 43 -9.77 -13.48 19.89
N GLU A 44 -10.14 -12.20 19.80
CA GLU A 44 -9.49 -11.19 18.96
C GLU A 44 -7.96 -11.20 19.20
N SER A 45 -7.24 -12.05 18.49
CA SER A 45 -6.04 -11.55 17.84
C SER A 45 -6.55 -10.71 16.69
N GLU A 46 -6.53 -9.38 16.85
CA GLU A 46 -6.59 -8.46 15.71
C GLU A 46 -5.51 -8.92 14.72
N ILE A 47 -5.88 -9.76 13.76
CA ILE A 47 -5.12 -9.88 12.53
C ILE A 47 -5.44 -8.58 11.82
N LYS A 48 -4.71 -7.52 12.19
CA LYS A 48 -4.60 -6.35 11.32
C LYS A 48 -4.28 -6.93 9.95
N PRO A 49 -5.08 -6.67 8.91
CA PRO A 49 -4.67 -7.06 7.58
C PRO A 49 -3.26 -6.52 7.42
N LYS A 50 -2.29 -7.39 7.14
CA LYS A 50 -0.99 -6.94 6.67
C LYS A 50 -1.33 -6.08 5.46
N GLY A 51 -1.33 -4.76 5.62
CA GLY A 51 -1.48 -3.85 4.51
C GLY A 51 -0.41 -4.25 3.52
N ASP A 52 -0.80 -4.43 2.26
CA ASP A 52 0.16 -4.73 1.21
C ASP A 52 1.31 -3.72 1.30
N GLU A 53 2.55 -4.21 1.29
CA GLU A 53 3.71 -3.35 1.33
C GLU A 53 3.64 -2.36 0.16
N PRO A 54 4.00 -1.09 0.38
CA PRO A 54 3.96 -0.10 -0.68
C PRO A 54 4.91 -0.49 -1.81
N ILE A 55 4.41 -0.40 -3.04
CA ILE A 55 5.17 -0.64 -4.26
C ILE A 55 5.99 0.62 -4.53
N VAL A 56 7.29 0.44 -4.75
CA VAL A 56 8.22 1.52 -5.07
C VAL A 56 8.84 1.26 -6.43
N GLU A 57 8.74 2.24 -7.32
CA GLU A 57 9.42 2.26 -8.61
C GLU A 57 10.48 3.36 -8.62
N LYS A 58 11.69 3.04 -9.12
CA LYS A 58 12.81 3.97 -9.27
C LYS A 58 13.08 4.18 -10.76
N ILE A 59 13.05 5.43 -11.20
CA ILE A 59 13.38 5.84 -12.58
C ILE A 59 14.62 6.73 -12.52
N ASP A 60 15.72 6.27 -13.12
CA ASP A 60 16.98 7.02 -13.20
C ASP A 60 17.02 7.81 -14.52
N LEU A 61 17.20 9.13 -14.41
CA LEU A 61 17.29 10.06 -15.54
C LEU A 61 18.74 10.57 -15.74
N GLY A 62 19.69 10.08 -14.94
CA GLY A 62 21.10 10.44 -14.97
C GLY A 62 21.46 11.60 -14.04
N ASP A 63 20.82 12.75 -14.22
CA ASP A 63 20.99 13.94 -13.38
C ASP A 63 19.99 14.02 -12.22
N SER A 64 18.95 13.20 -12.28
CA SER A 64 17.84 13.14 -11.35
C SER A 64 17.29 11.72 -11.26
N VAL A 65 16.59 11.44 -10.15
CA VAL A 65 15.89 10.18 -9.93
C VAL A 65 14.45 10.49 -9.52
N ILE A 66 13.52 9.74 -10.08
CA ILE A 66 12.11 9.78 -9.68
C ILE A 66 11.80 8.49 -8.91
N PHE A 67 11.20 8.63 -7.74
CA PHE A 67 10.59 7.53 -7.00
C PHE A 67 9.07 7.67 -7.07
N LEU A 68 8.40 6.61 -7.49
CA LEU A 68 6.95 6.50 -7.45
C LEU A 68 6.57 5.49 -6.36
N ILE A 69 5.76 5.92 -5.41
CA ILE A 69 5.32 5.09 -4.29
C ILE A 69 3.81 4.95 -4.37
N GLN A 70 3.33 3.72 -4.48
CA GLN A 70 1.91 3.37 -4.52
C GLN A 70 1.58 2.39 -3.40
N GLY A 71 0.49 2.62 -2.69
CA GLY A 71 0.07 1.75 -1.59
C GLY A 71 -1.20 2.26 -0.92
N HIS A 72 -1.63 1.55 0.12
CA HIS A 72 -2.78 1.91 0.93
C HIS A 72 -2.31 2.74 2.13
N PHE A 73 -2.08 4.03 1.92
CA PHE A 73 -1.74 5.00 2.97
C PHE A 73 -2.93 5.90 3.30
N ASP A 74 -2.94 6.46 4.51
CA ASP A 74 -3.95 7.42 4.91
C ASP A 74 -3.77 8.73 4.14
N THR A 75 -4.63 8.96 3.15
CA THR A 75 -4.58 10.17 2.32
C THR A 75 -4.85 11.47 3.09
N SER A 76 -5.33 11.37 4.34
CA SER A 76 -5.49 12.54 5.21
C SER A 76 -4.18 12.99 5.86
N VAL A 77 -3.12 12.17 5.79
CA VAL A 77 -1.78 12.48 6.28
C VAL A 77 -0.88 12.85 5.11
N GLU A 78 -0.22 14.01 5.21
CA GLU A 78 0.77 14.40 4.21
C GLU A 78 2.07 13.60 4.41
N PRO A 79 2.63 13.01 3.35
CA PRO A 79 3.90 12.29 3.45
C PRO A 79 5.04 13.24 3.80
N VAL A 80 5.95 12.77 4.67
CA VAL A 80 7.14 13.53 5.07
C VAL A 80 8.36 12.87 4.47
N VAL A 81 9.11 13.61 3.67
CA VAL A 81 10.36 13.14 3.07
C VAL A 81 11.54 13.86 3.69
N LYS A 82 12.39 13.10 4.38
CA LYS A 82 13.64 13.57 4.95
C LYS A 82 14.80 13.15 4.05
N VAL A 83 15.76 14.05 3.87
CA VAL A 83 17.02 13.79 3.18
C VAL A 83 18.16 13.85 4.18
N ASP A 84 19.07 12.88 4.11
CA ASP A 84 20.31 12.83 4.88
C ASP A 84 21.46 12.35 4.00
N GLY A 85 22.17 13.31 3.39
CA GLY A 85 23.23 13.04 2.42
C GLY A 85 22.67 12.40 1.15
N GLU A 86 23.00 11.14 0.92
CA GLU A 86 22.53 10.34 -0.23
C GLU A 86 21.28 9.52 0.09
N ASN A 87 20.74 9.60 1.31
CA ASN A 87 19.58 8.81 1.72
C ASN A 87 18.32 9.66 1.74
N VAL A 88 17.22 9.06 1.29
CA VAL A 88 15.87 9.63 1.36
C VAL A 88 15.01 8.74 2.25
N THR A 89 14.54 9.25 3.37
CA THR A 89 13.59 8.55 4.23
C THR A 89 12.20 9.12 4.02
N VAL A 90 11.25 8.28 3.62
CA VAL A 90 9.84 8.64 3.43
C VAL A 90 9.02 8.09 4.58
N LYS A 91 8.25 8.95 5.24
CA LYS A 91 7.22 8.58 6.22
C LYS A 91 5.85 8.78 5.57
N LEU A 92 5.05 7.72 5.51
CA LEU A 92 3.76 7.70 4.80
C LEU A 92 2.57 7.94 5.72
N ASP A 93 2.60 7.35 6.93
CA ASP A 93 1.55 7.49 7.96
C ASP A 93 2.16 8.01 9.27
N ASN A 94 1.36 8.07 10.34
CA ASN A 94 1.72 8.41 11.73
C ASN A 94 2.79 7.45 12.33
N GLU A 95 3.98 7.46 11.74
CA GLU A 95 5.23 6.83 12.14
C GLU A 95 5.33 5.29 12.06
N THR A 96 4.28 4.60 11.60
CA THR A 96 4.29 3.13 11.49
C THR A 96 4.91 2.61 10.20
N GLN A 97 4.90 3.41 9.12
CA GLN A 97 5.49 3.05 7.84
C GLN A 97 6.53 4.07 7.42
N SER A 98 7.80 3.64 7.43
CA SER A 98 8.92 4.40 6.88
C SER A 98 9.71 3.54 5.90
N MET A 99 10.19 4.15 4.82
CA MET A 99 11.07 3.50 3.85
C MET A 99 12.30 4.36 3.58
N ASN A 100 13.41 3.70 3.27
CA ASN A 100 14.64 4.35 2.84
C ASN A 100 14.83 4.11 1.34
N LEU A 101 15.11 5.18 0.62
CA LEU A 101 15.34 5.20 -0.81
C LEU A 101 16.73 5.77 -1.06
N GLU A 102 17.45 5.16 -1.98
CA GLU A 102 18.85 5.49 -2.30
C GLU A 102 18.92 5.96 -3.77
N PRO A 103 19.02 7.28 -4.03
CA PRO A 103 19.22 7.82 -5.37
C PRO A 103 20.61 7.46 -5.91
N GLY A 104 21.62 7.41 -5.04
CA GLY A 104 23.02 7.12 -5.37
C GLY A 104 23.88 8.37 -5.60
N PHE A 105 23.45 9.52 -5.09
CA PHE A 105 24.17 10.79 -5.13
C PHE A 105 23.70 11.74 -4.03
N LEU A 106 24.49 12.78 -3.74
CA LEU A 106 24.08 13.89 -2.88
C LEU A 106 22.95 14.69 -3.52
N ILE A 107 21.91 14.98 -2.74
CA ILE A 107 20.65 15.54 -3.23
C ILE A 107 20.61 17.06 -3.09
N ASP A 108 20.19 17.76 -4.14
CA ASP A 108 19.89 19.19 -4.11
C ASP A 108 18.48 19.43 -3.51
N LEU A 109 18.41 19.86 -2.25
CA LEU A 109 17.14 20.11 -1.55
C LEU A 109 16.29 21.23 -2.17
N GLU A 110 16.89 22.18 -2.88
CA GLU A 110 16.17 23.33 -3.44
C GLU A 110 15.48 22.98 -4.75
N LYS A 111 16.10 22.12 -5.56
CA LYS A 111 15.55 21.63 -6.83
C LYS A 111 14.65 20.41 -6.67
N SER A 112 14.84 19.63 -5.61
CA SER A 112 14.08 18.41 -5.34
C SER A 112 12.71 18.70 -4.73
N ASN A 113 11.71 17.90 -5.07
CA ASN A 113 10.34 18.10 -4.63
C ASN A 113 9.58 16.78 -4.42
N ILE A 114 8.49 16.86 -3.67
CA ILE A 114 7.52 15.79 -3.52
C ILE A 114 6.15 16.27 -4.00
N SER A 115 5.39 15.39 -4.63
CA SER A 115 3.97 15.57 -4.89
C SER A 115 3.18 14.31 -4.52
N ASN A 116 1.90 14.49 -4.18
CA ASN A 116 0.98 13.40 -3.91
C ASN A 116 -0.28 13.62 -4.73
N ARG A 117 -0.59 12.70 -5.65
CA ARG A 117 -1.77 12.77 -6.52
C ARG A 117 -2.38 11.39 -6.67
N ASN A 118 -3.69 11.30 -6.49
CA ASN A 118 -4.46 10.07 -6.69
C ASN A 118 -3.92 8.86 -5.90
N GLY A 119 -3.36 9.10 -4.71
CA GLY A 119 -2.77 8.03 -3.88
C GLY A 119 -1.42 7.52 -4.41
N VAL A 120 -0.75 8.28 -5.27
CA VAL A 120 0.62 8.03 -5.70
C VAL A 120 1.48 9.19 -5.21
N ILE A 121 2.56 8.85 -4.51
CA ILE A 121 3.56 9.81 -4.07
C ILE A 121 4.70 9.77 -5.07
N GLU A 122 4.97 10.93 -5.66
CA GLU A 122 6.07 11.15 -6.59
C GLU A 122 7.13 11.99 -5.88
N ILE A 123 8.35 11.47 -5.81
CA ILE A 123 9.51 12.16 -5.24
C ILE A 123 10.53 12.31 -6.35
N VAL A 124 10.83 13.56 -6.71
CA VAL A 124 11.86 13.88 -7.69
C VAL A 124 13.06 14.45 -6.94
N VAL A 125 14.20 13.78 -7.07
CA VAL A 125 15.45 14.22 -6.46
C VAL A 125 16.48 14.54 -7.52
N PHE A 126 17.10 15.70 -7.40
CA PHE A 126 18.15 16.18 -8.30
C PHE A 126 19.52 16.00 -7.66
N ARG A 127 20.53 15.71 -8.48
CA ARG A 127 21.92 15.66 -8.05
C ARG A 127 22.40 17.06 -7.67
N ALA A 128 23.05 17.17 -6.52
CA ALA A 128 23.73 18.38 -6.08
C ALA A 128 24.95 18.67 -6.96
N GLU A 129 25.10 19.93 -7.36
CA GLU A 129 26.29 20.41 -8.11
C GLU A 129 27.51 20.54 -7.20
N ASN A 130 27.28 20.82 -5.91
CA ASN A 130 28.32 20.94 -4.88
C ASN A 130 28.33 19.69 -3.99
N GLN A 131 29.52 19.27 -3.53
CA GLN A 131 29.69 18.13 -2.63
C GLN A 131 29.38 18.45 -1.16
N GLU A 132 28.53 19.43 -0.90
CA GLU A 132 28.10 19.74 0.46
C GLU A 132 26.99 18.77 0.87
N GLU A 133 27.12 18.17 2.06
CA GLU A 133 26.09 17.29 2.61
C GLU A 133 24.79 18.06 2.79
N SER A 134 23.75 17.60 2.08
CA SER A 134 22.41 18.16 2.21
C SER A 134 21.63 17.37 3.25
N ARG A 135 21.13 18.07 4.27
CA ARG A 135 20.26 17.50 5.31
C ARG A 135 19.04 18.38 5.48
N GLY A 136 17.86 17.80 5.38
CA GLY A 136 16.62 18.57 5.46
C GLY A 136 15.38 17.79 5.11
N TYR A 137 14.32 18.51 4.78
CA TYR A 137 13.04 17.95 4.37
C TYR A 137 12.65 18.50 3.00
N LEU A 138 12.13 17.64 2.12
CA LEU A 138 11.58 18.10 0.85
C LEU A 138 10.25 18.80 1.07
N LYS A 139 9.97 19.81 0.23
CA LYS A 139 8.71 20.55 0.25
C LYS A 139 7.67 19.85 -0.61
N LEU A 140 6.46 19.72 -0.07
CA LEU A 140 5.31 19.24 -0.83
C LEU A 140 4.84 20.32 -1.80
N ASP A 141 4.89 20.02 -3.10
CA ASP A 141 4.40 20.90 -4.16
C ASP A 141 2.87 20.77 -4.25
N LYS A 142 2.18 21.71 -3.60
CA LYS A 142 0.72 21.86 -3.66
C LYS A 142 0.36 22.64 -4.92
N ARG A 143 0.36 21.97 -6.08
CA ARG A 143 -0.22 22.58 -7.29
C ARG A 143 -1.73 22.40 -7.26
N GLU A 144 -2.42 23.48 -6.91
CA GLU A 144 -3.88 23.65 -7.06
C GLU A 144 -4.30 23.72 -8.53
#